data_AF-A0A3A8LA62-F1
#
_entry.id   AF-A0A3A8LA62-F1
#
_cell.length_a   1.000
_cell.length_b   1.000
_cell.length_c   1.000
_cell.angle_alpha   90.00
_cell.angle_beta   90.00
_cell.angle_gamma   90.00
#
_symmetry.space_group_name_H-M   'P 1'
#
loop_
_entity.id
_entity.type
_entity.pdbx_description
1 polymer ?
#
loop_
_entity_poly.entity_id
_entity_poly.type
_entity_poly.pdbx_seq_one_letter_code
_entity_poly.pdbx_strand_id
1 'polypeptide(L)'
;MMKVGIIDSGVEVAFLREQGMHLAGAARFTLDLDAKELEARVYEREELEAWRAGDTVLDLEDAHGHGTAVLSILHEQVRPWPDVELYVARVLDEGVRGHSLCLVEALGWMLDEVGVDLLNLSLGTTLRALESPMREVTDRAAARGAVIVCSAGGMPTLPAQLESVVSVGDAALMERVGTDVKVDHVVREREVKLYMGGHWLHAPMTTSFACAVAVAGVLRDGCPPEWRRGRG
;
A
#
# COMPACT_ATOMS: atom_id res chain seq x y z
N MET A 1 -5.39 17.58 7.67
CA MET A 1 -5.38 16.99 6.32
C MET A 1 -5.24 15.49 6.51
N MET A 2 -5.92 14.67 5.70
CA MET A 2 -5.83 13.21 5.83
C MET A 2 -4.52 12.72 5.20
N LYS A 3 -3.81 11.82 5.88
CA LYS A 3 -2.59 11.18 5.38
C LYS A 3 -2.89 9.81 4.81
N VAL A 4 -2.49 9.57 3.57
CA VAL A 4 -2.71 8.32 2.84
C VAL A 4 -1.36 7.68 2.54
N GLY A 5 -1.17 6.43 2.96
CA GLY A 5 0.03 5.65 2.72
C GLY A 5 -0.17 4.54 1.70
N ILE A 6 0.85 4.28 0.88
CA ILE A 6 0.95 3.10 0.02
C ILE A 6 2.30 2.44 0.30
N ILE A 7 2.30 1.15 0.67
CA ILE A 7 3.52 0.34 0.73
C ILE A 7 3.47 -0.63 -0.45
N ASP A 8 4.40 -0.50 -1.40
CA ASP A 8 4.41 -1.27 -2.65
C ASP A 8 5.79 -1.23 -3.38
N SER A 9 5.83 -1.30 -4.72
CA SER A 9 7.03 -1.28 -5.58
C SER A 9 7.54 0.12 -5.95
N GLY A 10 6.91 1.17 -5.44
CA GLY A 10 7.24 2.58 -5.73
C GLY A 10 6.16 3.29 -6.53
N VAL A 11 6.54 4.35 -7.25
CA VAL A 11 5.66 5.00 -8.22
C VAL A 11 6.45 5.54 -9.43
N GLU A 12 5.88 5.46 -10.63
CA GLU A 12 6.43 6.08 -11.82
C GLU A 12 6.36 7.61 -11.73
N VAL A 13 7.50 8.28 -11.88
CA VAL A 13 7.55 9.76 -11.82
C VAL A 13 6.74 10.40 -12.96
N ALA A 14 6.69 9.73 -14.11
CA ALA A 14 5.92 10.18 -15.27
C ALA A 14 4.43 10.27 -14.93
N PHE A 15 3.87 9.26 -14.26
CA PHE A 15 2.48 9.27 -13.82
C PHE A 15 2.19 10.45 -12.88
N LEU A 16 3.05 10.69 -11.88
CA LEU A 16 2.88 11.83 -10.97
C LEU A 16 2.87 13.17 -11.71
N ARG A 17 3.75 13.35 -12.70
CA ARG A 17 3.80 14.57 -13.54
C ARG A 17 2.53 14.73 -14.36
N GLU A 18 2.13 13.68 -15.08
CA GLU A 18 0.96 13.68 -15.97
C GLU A 18 -0.33 13.99 -15.21
N GLN A 19 -0.46 13.47 -13.99
CA GLN A 19 -1.63 13.63 -13.15
C GLN A 19 -1.56 14.84 -12.21
N GLY A 20 -0.46 15.60 -12.21
CA GLY A 20 -0.28 16.74 -11.30
C GLY A 20 -0.24 16.36 -9.81
N MET A 21 0.14 15.11 -9.50
CA MET A 21 0.20 14.60 -8.13
C MET A 21 1.54 14.91 -7.47
N HIS A 22 1.52 15.07 -6.15
CA HIS A 22 2.68 15.37 -5.32
C HIS A 22 2.74 14.37 -4.15
N LEU A 23 3.95 13.98 -3.76
CA LEU A 23 4.19 13.15 -2.58
C LEU A 23 4.54 14.05 -1.39
N ALA A 24 3.87 13.84 -0.26
CA ALA A 24 4.18 14.52 0.98
C ALA A 24 5.45 13.94 1.66
N GLY A 25 5.76 12.69 1.38
CA GLY A 25 6.99 12.00 1.80
C GLY A 25 7.08 10.63 1.15
N ALA A 26 8.28 10.07 1.05
CA ALA A 26 8.46 8.71 0.57
C ALA A 26 9.66 8.06 1.24
N ALA A 27 9.72 6.74 1.20
CA ALA A 27 10.87 6.00 1.69
C ALA A 27 11.14 4.75 0.85
N ARG A 28 12.38 4.28 0.84
CA ARG A 28 12.78 2.99 0.30
C ARG A 28 13.32 2.13 1.43
N PHE A 29 12.95 0.86 1.44
CA PHE A 29 13.47 -0.15 2.36
C PHE A 29 14.06 -1.32 1.59
N THR A 30 15.33 -1.62 1.82
CA THR A 30 16.03 -2.76 1.23
C THR A 30 16.80 -3.53 2.28
N LEU A 31 17.10 -4.80 1.98
CA LEU A 31 17.95 -5.63 2.82
C LEU A 31 19.11 -6.12 1.96
N ASP A 32 20.32 -5.72 2.33
CA ASP A 32 21.53 -6.36 1.84
C ASP A 32 21.71 -7.68 2.60
N LEU A 33 21.58 -8.80 1.89
CA LEU A 33 21.71 -10.13 2.49
C LEU A 33 23.16 -10.50 2.82
N ASP A 34 24.13 -9.95 2.09
CA ASP A 34 25.54 -10.22 2.29
C ASP A 34 26.05 -9.44 3.52
N ALA A 35 25.70 -8.16 3.61
CA ALA A 35 26.01 -7.31 4.76
C ALA A 35 25.09 -7.60 5.97
N LYS A 36 23.91 -8.19 5.74
CA LYS A 36 22.82 -8.35 6.72
C LYS A 36 22.36 -7.00 7.29
N GLU A 37 22.38 -5.98 6.46
CA GLU A 37 22.03 -4.61 6.82
C GLU A 37 20.71 -4.24 6.15
N LEU A 38 19.76 -3.80 6.99
CA LEU A 38 18.53 -3.20 6.51
C LEU A 38 18.78 -1.72 6.28
N GLU A 39 18.55 -1.29 5.05
CA GLU A 39 18.70 0.10 4.64
C GLU A 39 17.32 0.74 4.52
N ALA A 40 17.13 1.85 5.22
CA ALA A 40 15.98 2.72 5.07
C ALA A 40 16.44 4.09 4.58
N ARG A 41 15.93 4.52 3.42
CA ARG A 41 16.16 5.86 2.88
C ARG A 41 14.84 6.60 2.79
N VAL A 42 14.62 7.54 3.70
CA VAL A 42 13.50 8.48 3.67
C VAL A 42 13.87 9.67 2.79
N TYR A 43 12.97 10.10 1.91
CA TYR A 43 13.15 11.22 0.99
C TYR A 43 12.35 12.44 1.47
N GLU A 44 13.03 13.57 1.58
CA GLU A 44 12.40 14.82 1.96
C GLU A 44 11.64 15.46 0.78
N ARG A 45 10.71 16.37 1.09
CA ARG A 45 9.87 17.03 0.07
C ARG A 45 10.68 17.68 -1.05
N GLU A 46 11.80 18.31 -0.72
CA GLU A 46 12.67 18.97 -1.71
C GLU A 46 13.29 17.97 -2.69
N GLU A 47 13.71 16.79 -2.20
CA GLU A 47 14.25 15.71 -3.04
C GLU A 47 13.16 15.15 -3.96
N LEU A 48 11.95 14.97 -3.43
CA LEU A 48 10.79 14.47 -4.17
C LEU A 48 10.35 15.43 -5.27
N GLU A 49 10.35 16.74 -5.00
CA GLU A 49 10.04 17.74 -6.02
C GLU A 49 11.14 17.83 -7.09
N ALA A 50 12.42 17.76 -6.71
CA ALA A 50 13.52 17.69 -7.67
C ALA A 50 13.43 16.44 -8.57
N TRP A 51 13.08 15.29 -7.98
CA TRP A 51 12.85 14.04 -8.73
C TRP A 51 11.66 14.17 -9.67
N ARG A 52 10.55 14.72 -9.16
CA ARG A 52 9.36 15.02 -9.96
C ARG A 52 9.63 16.09 -11.02
N ALA A 53 10.58 16.99 -10.88
CA ALA A 53 10.99 17.93 -11.93
C ALA A 53 11.91 17.27 -12.97
N GLY A 54 12.58 16.17 -12.62
CA GLY A 54 13.55 15.48 -13.47
C GLY A 54 15.00 15.93 -13.23
N ASP A 55 15.24 16.65 -12.13
CA ASP A 55 16.54 17.18 -11.76
C ASP A 55 17.41 16.15 -11.03
N THR A 56 16.78 15.13 -10.43
CA THR A 56 17.48 14.01 -9.76
C THR A 56 16.79 12.67 -10.05
N VAL A 57 17.50 11.58 -9.77
CA VAL A 57 16.97 10.22 -9.79
C VAL A 57 16.89 9.72 -8.36
N LEU A 58 15.72 9.22 -7.97
CA LEU A 58 15.52 8.56 -6.68
C LEU A 58 15.22 7.10 -6.90
N ASP A 59 15.60 6.28 -5.93
CA ASP A 59 15.32 4.86 -5.93
C ASP A 59 13.89 4.58 -5.38
N LEU A 60 12.95 5.33 -5.94
CA LEU A 60 11.51 5.32 -5.70
C LEU A 60 10.74 4.99 -6.99
N GLU A 61 11.42 5.09 -8.14
CA GLU A 61 10.87 4.76 -9.46
C GLU A 61 10.34 3.31 -9.47
N ASP A 62 9.10 3.17 -9.91
CA ASP A 62 8.45 1.87 -10.03
C ASP A 62 8.81 1.20 -11.35
N ALA A 63 9.89 0.43 -11.33
CA ALA A 63 10.33 -0.32 -12.51
C ALA A 63 9.45 -1.56 -12.82
N HIS A 64 8.54 -1.95 -11.92
CA HIS A 64 7.56 -3.01 -12.19
C HIS A 64 6.24 -2.47 -12.72
N GLY A 65 5.73 -1.40 -12.12
CA GLY A 65 4.44 -0.77 -12.42
C GLY A 65 3.29 -1.13 -11.46
N HIS A 66 3.51 -1.97 -10.43
CA HIS A 66 2.45 -2.45 -9.55
C HIS A 66 2.02 -1.37 -8.55
N GLY A 67 2.97 -0.71 -7.90
CA GLY A 67 2.69 0.43 -7.01
C GLY A 67 2.05 1.60 -7.75
N THR A 68 2.49 1.87 -8.98
CA THR A 68 1.87 2.84 -9.88
C THR A 68 0.45 2.44 -10.26
N ALA A 69 0.21 1.16 -10.57
CA ALA A 69 -1.12 0.64 -10.83
C ALA A 69 -2.05 0.84 -9.62
N VAL A 70 -1.59 0.51 -8.41
CA VAL A 70 -2.33 0.74 -7.15
C VAL A 70 -2.67 2.23 -6.99
N LEU A 71 -1.69 3.13 -7.08
CA LEU A 71 -1.94 4.57 -6.95
C LEU A 71 -2.90 5.07 -8.04
N SER A 72 -2.76 4.58 -9.27
CA SER A 72 -3.61 4.98 -10.39
C SER A 72 -5.06 4.57 -10.23
N ILE A 73 -5.33 3.44 -9.57
CA ILE A 73 -6.69 2.98 -9.25
C ILE A 73 -7.32 3.93 -8.23
N LEU A 74 -6.59 4.28 -7.16
CA LEU A 74 -7.03 5.28 -6.18
C LEU A 74 -7.35 6.59 -6.90
N HIS A 75 -6.39 7.08 -7.69
CA HIS A 75 -6.53 8.31 -8.44
C HIS A 75 -7.80 8.27 -9.31
N GLU A 76 -7.95 7.26 -10.18
CA GLU A 76 -9.06 7.17 -11.12
C GLU A 76 -10.44 7.05 -10.45
N GLN A 77 -10.55 6.34 -9.34
CA GLN A 77 -11.82 6.12 -8.66
C GLN A 77 -12.24 7.26 -7.73
N VAL A 78 -11.32 8.15 -7.36
CA VAL A 78 -11.57 9.29 -6.48
C VAL A 78 -11.40 10.58 -7.28
N ARG A 79 -12.52 11.07 -7.83
CA ARG A 79 -12.58 12.26 -8.68
C ARG A 79 -13.63 13.24 -8.15
N PRO A 80 -13.27 14.52 -7.91
CA PRO A 80 -11.91 15.09 -7.91
C PRO A 80 -11.01 14.47 -6.83
N TRP A 81 -9.68 14.50 -7.04
CA TRP A 81 -8.73 14.02 -6.04
C TRP A 81 -8.82 14.91 -4.77
N PRO A 82 -8.97 14.33 -3.58
CA PRO A 82 -9.16 15.10 -2.35
C PRO A 82 -7.85 15.73 -1.88
N ASP A 83 -7.96 16.72 -0.99
CA ASP A 83 -6.82 17.35 -0.32
C ASP A 83 -6.25 16.39 0.74
N VAL A 84 -5.29 15.58 0.32
CA VAL A 84 -4.63 14.54 1.13
C VAL A 84 -3.11 14.61 1.00
N GLU A 85 -2.42 14.24 2.06
CA GLU A 85 -0.97 14.03 2.04
C GLU A 85 -0.68 12.59 1.63
N LEU A 86 -0.07 12.40 0.46
CA LEU A 86 0.24 11.08 -0.08
C LEU A 86 1.67 10.64 0.28
N TYR A 87 1.81 9.45 0.86
CA TYR A 87 3.08 8.84 1.24
C TYR A 87 3.28 7.50 0.55
N VAL A 88 4.50 7.23 0.08
CA VAL A 88 4.85 5.99 -0.62
C VAL A 88 6.07 5.34 0.04
N ALA A 89 5.97 4.08 0.42
CA ALA A 89 7.12 3.27 0.81
C ALA A 89 7.36 2.18 -0.23
N ARG A 90 8.56 2.19 -0.81
CA ARG A 90 9.01 1.16 -1.75
C ARG A 90 9.71 0.04 -1.00
N VAL A 91 9.14 -1.16 -1.05
CA VAL A 91 9.66 -2.38 -0.42
C VAL A 91 9.79 -3.55 -1.39
N LEU A 92 9.25 -3.41 -2.60
CA LEU A 92 9.28 -4.43 -3.65
C LEU A 92 10.21 -4.02 -4.79
N ASP A 93 10.93 -4.99 -5.33
CA ASP A 93 11.81 -4.86 -6.49
C ASP A 93 11.04 -5.01 -7.83
N GLU A 94 11.79 -5.00 -8.93
CA GLU A 94 11.29 -5.15 -10.32
C GLU A 94 10.52 -6.47 -10.55
N GLY A 95 10.79 -7.49 -9.72
CA GLY A 95 10.13 -8.79 -9.76
C GLY A 95 8.95 -8.91 -8.80
N VAL A 96 8.50 -7.81 -8.18
CA VAL A 96 7.48 -7.78 -7.10
C VAL A 96 7.91 -8.64 -5.90
N ARG A 97 9.20 -8.60 -5.55
CA ARG A 97 9.75 -9.32 -4.41
C ARG A 97 10.30 -8.33 -3.41
N GLY A 98 10.06 -8.62 -2.14
CA GLY A 98 10.57 -7.83 -1.03
C GLY A 98 10.91 -8.72 0.14
N HIS A 99 11.84 -8.28 0.98
CA HIS A 99 12.15 -8.99 2.20
C HIS A 99 11.12 -8.66 3.29
N SER A 100 10.66 -9.66 4.04
CA SER A 100 9.60 -9.45 5.03
C SER A 100 10.02 -8.51 6.18
N LEU A 101 11.32 -8.37 6.44
CA LEU A 101 11.85 -7.35 7.38
C LEU A 101 11.67 -5.93 6.85
N CYS A 102 11.86 -5.70 5.54
CA CYS A 102 11.60 -4.39 4.93
C CYS A 102 10.12 -4.00 5.06
N LEU A 103 9.20 -4.98 4.98
CA LEU A 103 7.78 -4.74 5.25
C LEU A 103 7.52 -4.31 6.70
N VAL A 104 8.17 -4.94 7.69
CA VAL A 104 8.02 -4.53 9.11
C VAL A 104 8.51 -3.11 9.31
N GLU A 105 9.69 -2.77 8.78
CA GLU A 105 10.25 -1.41 8.90
C GLU A 105 9.40 -0.38 8.15
N ALA A 106 8.92 -0.69 6.96
CA ALA A 106 8.02 0.18 6.22
C ALA A 106 6.68 0.40 6.95
N LEU A 107 6.14 -0.64 7.61
CA LEU A 107 4.97 -0.49 8.48
C LEU A 107 5.28 0.45 9.65
N GLY A 108 6.43 0.30 10.30
CA GLY A 108 6.88 1.19 11.38
C GLY A 108 6.97 2.64 10.92
N TRP A 109 7.66 2.90 9.81
CA TRP A 109 7.76 4.24 9.24
C TRP A 109 6.39 4.82 8.87
N MET A 110 5.56 4.06 8.16
CA MET A 110 4.27 4.55 7.66
C MET A 110 3.25 4.79 8.79
N LEU A 111 3.21 3.92 9.80
CA LEU A 111 2.18 3.93 10.84
C LEU A 111 2.59 4.63 12.13
N ASP A 112 3.87 4.62 12.51
CA ASP A 112 4.36 5.28 13.72
C ASP A 112 5.06 6.61 13.45
N GLU A 113 5.95 6.70 12.45
CA GLU A 113 6.68 7.95 12.18
C GLU A 113 5.87 8.94 11.36
N VAL A 114 5.33 8.51 10.21
CA VAL A 114 4.45 9.32 9.36
C VAL A 114 3.08 9.48 10.02
N GLY A 115 2.58 8.39 10.59
CA GLY A 115 1.25 8.31 11.22
C GLY A 115 0.13 8.48 10.21
N VAL A 116 0.09 7.65 9.15
CA VAL A 116 -0.97 7.72 8.14
C VAL A 116 -2.34 7.36 8.72
N ASP A 117 -3.39 8.03 8.23
CA ASP A 117 -4.78 7.76 8.61
C ASP A 117 -5.39 6.58 7.84
N LEU A 118 -4.91 6.36 6.61
CA LEU A 118 -5.36 5.29 5.72
C LEU A 118 -4.15 4.69 5.00
N LEU A 119 -3.98 3.38 5.13
CA LEU A 119 -2.88 2.65 4.51
C LEU A 119 -3.41 1.61 3.52
N ASN A 120 -2.97 1.70 2.26
CA ASN A 120 -3.08 0.62 1.29
C ASN A 120 -1.83 -0.28 1.37
N LEU A 121 -2.03 -1.57 1.61
CA LEU A 121 -0.97 -2.57 1.60
C LEU A 121 -1.32 -3.73 0.67
N SER A 122 -0.74 -3.74 -0.54
CA SER A 122 -1.04 -4.74 -1.55
C SER A 122 -0.03 -5.89 -1.59
N LEU A 123 0.51 -6.27 -0.43
CA LEU A 123 1.46 -7.37 -0.26
C LEU A 123 1.38 -7.98 1.16
N GLY A 124 1.99 -9.14 1.35
CA GLY A 124 2.09 -9.77 2.66
C GLY A 124 3.14 -10.88 2.70
N THR A 125 3.32 -11.47 3.88
CA THR A 125 4.28 -12.55 4.12
C THR A 125 3.63 -13.74 4.82
N THR A 126 4.14 -14.94 4.56
CA THR A 126 3.79 -16.16 5.31
C THR A 126 4.68 -16.38 6.54
N LEU A 127 5.67 -15.51 6.77
CA LEU A 127 6.63 -15.63 7.86
C LEU A 127 5.99 -15.27 9.22
N ARG A 128 5.45 -16.29 9.89
CA ARG A 128 4.76 -16.15 11.19
C ARG A 128 5.61 -15.57 12.32
N ALA A 129 6.93 -15.68 12.23
CA ALA A 129 7.85 -15.08 13.20
C ALA A 129 7.72 -13.54 13.29
N LEU A 130 7.14 -12.89 12.28
CA LEU A 130 6.92 -11.45 12.24
C LEU A 130 5.53 -11.03 12.73
N GLU A 131 4.71 -11.96 13.23
CA GLU A 131 3.36 -11.66 13.71
C GLU A 131 3.37 -10.65 14.85
N SER A 132 4.20 -10.86 15.87
CA SER A 132 4.32 -9.97 17.03
C SER A 132 4.72 -8.54 16.64
N PRO A 133 5.84 -8.29 15.92
CA PRO A 133 6.22 -6.92 15.56
C PRO A 133 5.21 -6.24 14.64
N MET A 134 4.61 -6.95 13.67
CA MET A 134 3.57 -6.37 12.82
C MET A 134 2.32 -6.01 13.64
N ARG A 135 1.85 -6.91 14.50
CA ARG A 135 0.69 -6.68 15.38
C ARG A 135 0.91 -5.47 16.28
N GLU A 136 2.09 -5.34 16.86
CA GLU A 136 2.39 -4.23 17.76
C GLU A 136 2.24 -2.87 17.06
N VAL A 137 2.79 -2.74 15.85
CA VAL A 137 2.69 -1.51 15.04
C VAL A 137 1.26 -1.28 14.55
N THR A 138 0.60 -2.32 14.03
CA THR A 138 -0.76 -2.17 13.47
C THR A 138 -1.81 -1.90 14.55
N ASP A 139 -1.72 -2.52 15.72
CA ASP A 139 -2.64 -2.30 16.84
C ASP A 139 -2.49 -0.88 17.39
N ARG A 140 -1.26 -0.38 17.55
CA ARG A 140 -1.00 1.01 17.97
C ARG A 140 -1.62 2.02 17.01
N ALA A 141 -1.45 1.82 15.70
CA ALA A 141 -1.98 2.73 14.70
C ALA A 141 -3.51 2.66 14.64
N ALA A 142 -4.09 1.47 14.69
CA ALA A 142 -5.53 1.27 14.75
C ALA A 142 -6.15 1.95 15.98
N ALA A 143 -5.51 1.86 17.15
CA ALA A 143 -5.93 2.55 18.38
C ALA A 143 -5.95 4.09 18.25
N ARG A 144 -5.08 4.66 17.39
CA ARG A 144 -5.10 6.09 17.03
C ARG A 144 -6.15 6.44 15.97
N GLY A 145 -6.84 5.43 15.42
CA GLY A 145 -7.89 5.59 14.43
C GLY A 145 -7.46 5.36 12.97
N ALA A 146 -6.21 4.93 12.73
CA ALA A 146 -5.74 4.59 11.39
C ALA A 146 -6.50 3.36 10.85
N VAL A 147 -6.75 3.37 9.54
CA VAL A 147 -7.39 2.27 8.81
C VAL A 147 -6.34 1.60 7.94
N ILE A 148 -6.05 0.34 8.23
CA ILE A 148 -5.03 -0.43 7.52
C ILE A 148 -5.76 -1.43 6.64
N VAL A 149 -5.65 -1.28 5.33
CA VAL A 149 -6.31 -2.13 4.34
C VAL A 149 -5.24 -2.96 3.64
N CYS A 150 -5.35 -4.28 3.72
CA CYS A 150 -4.36 -5.21 3.18
C CYS A 150 -5.01 -6.18 2.21
N SER A 151 -4.35 -6.48 1.08
CA SER A 151 -4.81 -7.53 0.19
C SER A 151 -4.74 -8.90 0.87
N ALA A 152 -5.78 -9.71 0.68
CA ALA A 152 -5.82 -11.09 1.12
C ALA A 152 -4.97 -11.97 0.18
N GLY A 153 -4.28 -12.96 0.75
CA GLY A 153 -3.55 -13.98 -0.01
C GLY A 153 -4.40 -15.23 -0.26
N GLY A 154 -3.94 -16.10 -1.17
CA GLY A 154 -4.53 -17.45 -1.35
C GLY A 154 -4.32 -18.40 -0.16
N MET A 155 -3.56 -17.97 0.82
CA MET A 155 -3.27 -18.64 2.10
C MET A 155 -3.10 -17.56 3.18
N PRO A 156 -3.10 -17.91 4.48
CA PRO A 156 -2.99 -16.92 5.55
C PRO A 156 -1.66 -16.14 5.48
N THR A 157 -1.74 -14.82 5.28
CA THR A 157 -0.60 -13.90 5.21
C THR A 157 -0.67 -12.79 6.25
N LEU A 158 0.48 -12.32 6.70
CA LEU A 158 0.63 -11.15 7.57
C LEU A 158 0.96 -9.92 6.73
N PRO A 159 0.41 -8.73 7.07
CA PRO A 159 -0.44 -8.47 8.23
C PRO A 159 -1.96 -8.70 7.98
N ALA A 160 -2.38 -9.19 6.81
CA ALA A 160 -3.81 -9.39 6.47
C ALA A 160 -4.60 -10.22 7.50
N GLN A 161 -3.97 -11.20 8.16
CA GLN A 161 -4.61 -12.01 9.22
C GLN A 161 -4.75 -11.29 10.57
N LEU A 162 -4.17 -10.11 10.76
CA LEU A 162 -4.23 -9.40 12.04
C LEU A 162 -5.61 -8.74 12.22
N GLU A 163 -6.13 -8.74 13.44
CA GLU A 163 -7.46 -8.20 13.76
C GLU A 163 -7.58 -6.71 13.45
N SER A 164 -6.51 -5.94 13.71
CA SER A 164 -6.42 -4.50 13.43
C SER A 164 -6.42 -4.13 11.95
N VAL A 165 -6.27 -5.11 11.06
CA VAL A 165 -6.13 -4.92 9.61
C VAL A 165 -7.40 -5.36 8.89
N VAL A 166 -7.89 -4.56 7.95
CA VAL A 166 -8.99 -4.95 7.06
C VAL A 166 -8.42 -5.75 5.91
N SER A 167 -8.75 -7.04 5.85
CA SER A 167 -8.33 -7.93 4.77
C SER A 167 -9.29 -7.86 3.58
N VAL A 168 -8.78 -7.60 2.37
CA VAL A 168 -9.59 -7.40 1.16
C VAL A 168 -9.33 -8.49 0.14
N GLY A 169 -10.39 -9.20 -0.27
CA GLY A 169 -10.37 -10.18 -1.34
C GLY A 169 -11.06 -9.68 -2.62
N ASP A 170 -10.85 -10.41 -3.70
CA ASP A 170 -11.61 -10.29 -4.95
C ASP A 170 -12.53 -11.51 -5.13
N ALA A 171 -13.40 -11.48 -6.14
CA ALA A 171 -14.30 -12.58 -6.43
C ALA A 171 -13.56 -13.91 -6.71
N ALA A 172 -12.42 -13.89 -7.42
CA ALA A 172 -11.70 -15.10 -7.79
C ALA A 172 -10.92 -15.73 -6.62
N LEU A 173 -10.51 -14.94 -5.63
CA LEU A 173 -10.00 -15.48 -4.36
C LEU A 173 -11.09 -16.25 -3.63
N MET A 174 -12.29 -15.67 -3.51
CA MET A 174 -13.39 -16.25 -2.73
C MET A 174 -13.86 -17.62 -3.24
N GLU A 175 -13.64 -17.93 -4.52
CA GLU A 175 -13.94 -19.25 -5.09
C GLU A 175 -12.97 -20.36 -4.65
N ARG A 176 -11.79 -20.00 -4.14
CA ARG A 176 -10.68 -20.94 -3.89
C ARG A 176 -10.13 -20.90 -2.47
N VAL A 177 -10.40 -19.84 -1.73
CA VAL A 177 -9.76 -19.57 -0.45
C VAL A 177 -10.27 -20.51 0.66
N GLY A 178 -9.36 -20.95 1.53
CA GLY A 178 -9.71 -21.71 2.72
C GLY A 178 -10.37 -20.85 3.80
N THR A 179 -11.07 -21.49 4.74
CA THR A 179 -11.72 -20.83 5.88
C THR A 179 -10.74 -20.23 6.89
N ASP A 180 -9.47 -20.60 6.79
CA ASP A 180 -8.36 -20.10 7.60
C ASP A 180 -7.81 -18.75 7.12
N VAL A 181 -8.26 -18.27 5.95
CA VAL A 181 -7.92 -16.93 5.47
C VAL A 181 -9.01 -15.94 5.87
N LYS A 182 -8.64 -15.01 6.75
CA LYS A 182 -9.45 -13.82 7.03
C LYS A 182 -9.67 -12.98 5.75
N VAL A 183 -10.94 -12.71 5.43
CA VAL A 183 -11.38 -11.75 4.41
C VAL A 183 -12.53 -10.92 5.00
N ASP A 184 -12.29 -9.63 5.21
CA ASP A 184 -13.25 -8.70 5.82
C ASP A 184 -14.12 -7.98 4.76
N HIS A 185 -13.58 -7.81 3.55
CA HIS A 185 -14.28 -7.16 2.45
C HIS A 185 -13.98 -7.84 1.12
N VAL A 186 -14.96 -7.85 0.21
CA VAL A 186 -14.83 -8.45 -1.13
C VAL A 186 -15.26 -7.44 -2.18
N VAL A 187 -14.33 -7.12 -3.08
CA VAL A 187 -14.60 -6.34 -4.29
C VAL A 187 -15.15 -7.28 -5.36
N ARG A 188 -16.30 -6.93 -5.96
CA ARG A 188 -17.04 -7.82 -6.87
C ARG A 188 -16.80 -7.52 -8.33
N GLU A 189 -16.28 -6.34 -8.63
CA GLU A 189 -15.84 -5.91 -9.94
C GLU A 189 -14.80 -6.89 -10.49
N ARG A 190 -14.96 -7.24 -11.76
CA ARG A 190 -14.09 -8.24 -12.42
C ARG A 190 -12.87 -7.63 -13.09
N GLU A 191 -12.93 -6.34 -13.36
CA GLU A 191 -11.88 -5.59 -14.03
C GLU A 191 -11.80 -4.20 -13.40
N VAL A 192 -10.63 -3.58 -13.52
CA VAL A 192 -10.38 -2.21 -13.07
C VAL A 192 -9.56 -1.48 -14.11
N LYS A 193 -9.80 -0.18 -14.26
CA LYS A 193 -8.96 0.70 -15.05
C LYS A 193 -7.76 1.15 -14.22
N LEU A 194 -6.56 0.99 -14.74
CA LEU A 194 -5.31 1.33 -14.08
C LEU A 194 -4.28 1.85 -15.09
N TYR A 195 -3.21 2.46 -14.59
CA TYR A 195 -2.04 2.90 -15.35
C TYR A 195 -0.85 2.00 -15.01
N MET A 196 -0.21 1.42 -16.03
CA MET A 196 0.95 0.56 -15.84
C MET A 196 1.77 0.53 -17.14
N GLY A 197 3.08 0.70 -17.05
CA GLY A 197 3.94 0.70 -18.23
C GLY A 197 3.64 1.88 -19.17
N GLY A 198 3.42 3.06 -18.61
CA GLY A 198 3.26 4.30 -19.38
C GLY A 198 1.90 4.51 -20.08
N HIS A 199 0.88 3.70 -19.80
CA HIS A 199 -0.44 3.85 -20.41
C HIS A 199 -1.59 3.36 -19.53
N TRP A 200 -2.79 3.89 -19.78
CA TRP A 200 -4.03 3.42 -19.17
C TRP A 200 -4.54 2.16 -19.86
N LEU A 201 -4.97 1.18 -19.09
CA LEU A 201 -5.57 -0.06 -19.56
C LEU A 201 -6.65 -0.56 -18.59
N HIS A 202 -7.49 -1.47 -19.09
CA HIS A 202 -8.35 -2.29 -18.23
C HIS A 202 -7.62 -3.61 -17.94
N ALA A 203 -7.56 -3.98 -16.67
CA ALA A 203 -6.94 -5.22 -16.23
C ALA A 203 -7.94 -6.07 -15.43
N PRO A 204 -7.82 -7.41 -15.46
CA PRO A 204 -8.55 -8.29 -14.57
C PRO A 204 -8.30 -7.93 -13.10
N MET A 205 -9.33 -8.07 -12.27
CA MET A 205 -9.22 -7.84 -10.83
C MET A 205 -8.24 -8.83 -10.19
N THR A 206 -7.42 -8.32 -9.29
CA THR A 206 -6.55 -9.09 -8.38
C THR A 206 -6.83 -8.65 -6.96
N THR A 207 -6.35 -9.38 -5.94
CA THR A 207 -6.53 -8.96 -4.55
C THR A 207 -5.79 -7.64 -4.24
N SER A 208 -4.65 -7.39 -4.88
CA SER A 208 -3.95 -6.10 -4.82
C SER A 208 -4.79 -4.94 -5.36
N PHE A 209 -5.43 -5.14 -6.51
CA PHE A 209 -6.28 -4.11 -7.12
C PHE A 209 -7.60 -3.94 -6.37
N ALA A 210 -8.16 -5.01 -5.84
CA ALA A 210 -9.33 -4.98 -4.96
C ALA A 210 -9.03 -4.17 -3.68
N CYS A 211 -7.83 -4.35 -3.08
CA CYS A 211 -7.38 -3.52 -1.97
C CYS A 211 -7.37 -2.03 -2.34
N ALA A 212 -6.82 -1.68 -3.51
CA ALA A 212 -6.81 -0.31 -4.01
C ALA A 212 -8.23 0.25 -4.23
N VAL A 213 -9.14 -0.54 -4.82
CA VAL A 213 -10.57 -0.18 -4.97
C VAL A 213 -11.24 0.07 -3.62
N ALA A 214 -10.99 -0.79 -2.63
CA ALA A 214 -11.53 -0.67 -1.28
C ALA A 214 -11.03 0.62 -0.59
N VAL A 215 -9.73 0.93 -0.70
CA VAL A 215 -9.14 2.17 -0.18
C VAL A 215 -9.70 3.40 -0.88
N ALA A 216 -9.90 3.34 -2.20
CA ALA A 216 -10.56 4.41 -2.95
C ALA A 216 -12.00 4.65 -2.46
N GLY A 217 -12.73 3.58 -2.12
CA GLY A 217 -14.05 3.68 -1.48
C GLY A 217 -13.99 4.43 -0.15
N VAL A 218 -12.99 4.17 0.70
CA VAL A 218 -12.80 4.91 1.96
C VAL A 218 -12.53 6.41 1.71
N LEU A 219 -11.73 6.74 0.70
CA LEU A 219 -11.43 8.13 0.36
C LEU A 219 -12.64 8.88 -0.20
N ARG A 220 -13.48 8.20 -0.98
CA ARG A 220 -14.65 8.78 -1.62
C ARG A 220 -15.86 8.88 -0.70
N ASP A 221 -16.14 7.81 0.04
CA ASP A 221 -17.41 7.61 0.76
C ASP A 221 -17.23 7.66 2.29
N GLY A 222 -15.99 7.68 2.77
CA GLY A 222 -15.63 7.58 4.19
C GLY A 222 -15.44 6.13 4.65
N CYS A 223 -14.71 5.97 5.76
CA CYS A 223 -14.42 4.65 6.32
C CYS A 223 -15.69 3.99 6.90
N PRO A 224 -16.03 2.75 6.50
CA PRO A 224 -17.09 1.97 7.13
C PRO A 224 -16.87 1.84 8.65
N PRO A 225 -17.93 1.92 9.48
CA PRO A 225 -17.79 1.81 10.93
C PRO A 225 -17.09 0.53 11.39
N GLU A 226 -17.37 -0.60 10.73
CA GLU A 226 -16.83 -1.92 11.05
C GLU A 226 -15.33 -2.07 10.73
N TRP A 227 -14.75 -1.16 9.95
CA TRP A 227 -13.31 -1.12 9.66
C TRP A 227 -12.51 -0.37 10.72
N ARG A 228 -13.17 0.29 11.69
CA ARG A 228 -12.51 1.00 12.77
C ARG A 228 -12.17 0.02 13.91
N ARG A 229 -11.01 -0.64 13.80
CA ARG A 229 -10.60 -1.75 14.68
C ARG A 229 -10.04 -1.35 16.06
N GLY A 230 -9.76 -0.07 16.30
CA GLY A 230 -9.17 0.42 17.57
C GLY A 230 -10.13 1.09 18.55
N ARG A 231 -11.45 1.02 18.32
CA ARG A 231 -12.46 1.57 19.24
C ARG A 231 -13.12 0.44 20.03
N GLY A 232 -12.40 -0.09 21.00
CA GLY A 232 -12.90 -0.97 22.07
C GLY A 232 -12.89 -0.24 23.40
#